data_AF-G7Y6Q5-F1
#
_entry.id   AF-G7Y6Q5-F1
#
_cell.length_a   1.000
_cell.length_b   1.000
_cell.length_c   1.000
_cell.angle_alpha   90.00
_cell.angle_beta   90.00
_cell.angle_gamma   90.00
#
_symmetry.space_group_name_H-M   'P 1'
#
loop_
_entity.id
_entity.type
_entity.pdbx_description
1 polymer ?
#
loop_
_entity_poly.entity_id
_entity_poly.type
_entity_poly.pdbx_seq_one_letter_code
_entity_poly.pdbx_strand_id
1 'polypeptide(L)'
;MIWFTAAIIVLAAVSAQKGGRREITCFDSRDLDVHSATTKQRSNCGHCVYQETLMESEVVSVMRQCVGQECESYEAAAGGYGKNRICCTTNLCNESKEKVFRPESFICIRLQCIETLGELQKKAPNASYQRVNEEPNK
;
A
#
# COMPACT_ATOMS: atom_id res chain seq x y z
N MET A 1 17.21 63.94 -5.04
CA MET A 1 17.37 62.60 -4.47
C MET A 1 16.00 61.93 -4.43
N ILE A 2 15.72 61.07 -5.41
CA ILE A 2 14.51 60.24 -5.42
C ILE A 2 15.00 58.81 -5.65
N TRP A 3 15.01 58.03 -4.57
CA TRP A 3 15.32 56.61 -4.59
C TRP A 3 14.06 55.87 -5.05
N PHE A 4 14.01 55.42 -6.30
CA PHE A 4 12.98 54.47 -6.72
C PHE A 4 13.45 53.06 -6.37
N THR A 5 12.77 52.47 -5.39
CA THR A 5 12.91 51.09 -4.96
C THR A 5 12.55 50.14 -6.11
N ALA A 6 13.49 49.27 -6.48
CA ALA A 6 13.24 48.21 -7.43
C ALA A 6 12.33 47.15 -6.80
N ALA A 7 11.10 47.05 -7.28
CA ALA A 7 10.19 45.95 -6.96
C ALA A 7 10.66 44.70 -7.72
N ILE A 8 11.34 43.79 -7.02
CA ILE A 8 11.70 42.47 -7.55
C ILE A 8 10.43 41.61 -7.52
N ILE A 9 9.80 41.44 -8.68
CA ILE A 9 8.74 40.44 -8.87
C ILE A 9 9.42 39.08 -8.97
N VAL A 10 9.44 38.34 -7.85
CA VAL A 10 9.83 36.93 -7.84
C VAL A 10 8.69 36.13 -8.44
N LEU A 11 8.79 35.83 -9.73
CA LEU A 11 7.95 34.82 -10.38
C LEU A 11 8.31 33.45 -9.79
N ALA A 12 7.50 33.00 -8.82
CA ALA A 12 7.52 31.62 -8.39
C ALA A 12 7.03 30.75 -9.55
N ALA A 13 7.97 30.15 -10.28
CA ALA A 13 7.67 29.08 -11.21
C ALA A 13 7.19 27.87 -10.40
N VAL A 14 5.87 27.72 -10.29
CA VAL A 14 5.27 26.45 -9.83
C VAL A 14 5.53 25.42 -10.93
N SER A 15 6.65 24.72 -10.81
CA SER A 15 6.86 23.49 -11.55
C SER A 15 5.84 22.47 -11.04
N ALA A 16 4.70 22.38 -11.72
CA ALA A 16 3.81 21.24 -11.61
C ALA A 16 4.63 20.01 -12.02
N GLN A 17 5.14 19.28 -11.03
CA GLN A 17 5.64 17.93 -11.26
C GLN A 17 4.45 17.12 -11.76
N LYS A 18 4.35 16.98 -13.08
CA LYS A 18 3.49 16.00 -13.72
C LYS A 18 4.03 14.64 -13.25
N GLY A 19 3.50 14.15 -12.14
CA GLY A 19 3.93 12.93 -11.49
C GLY A 19 4.02 11.84 -12.55
N GLY A 20 5.24 11.39 -12.84
CA GLY A 20 5.49 10.39 -13.88
C GLY A 20 4.67 9.15 -13.56
N ARG A 21 3.64 8.90 -14.37
CA ARG A 21 2.77 7.73 -14.25
C ARG A 21 3.64 6.49 -14.37
N ARG A 22 3.88 5.80 -13.24
CA ARG A 22 4.60 4.52 -13.22
C ARG A 22 3.63 3.45 -13.72
N GLU A 23 3.85 3.01 -14.94
CA GLU A 23 3.15 1.86 -15.51
C GLU A 23 3.67 0.58 -14.85
N ILE A 24 2.77 -0.25 -14.33
CA ILE A 24 3.10 -1.51 -13.64
C ILE A 24 2.50 -2.71 -14.36
N THR A 25 3.03 -3.90 -14.08
CA THR A 25 2.50 -5.18 -14.54
C THR A 25 1.75 -5.88 -13.43
N CYS A 26 0.58 -6.45 -13.71
CA CYS A 26 -0.28 -7.14 -12.75
C CYS A 26 -0.62 -8.56 -13.23
N PHE A 27 -0.97 -9.45 -12.31
CA PHE A 27 -1.63 -10.71 -12.68
C PHE A 27 -3.08 -10.46 -13.14
N ASP A 28 -3.52 -11.23 -14.13
CA ASP A 28 -4.88 -11.22 -14.70
C ASP A 28 -5.43 -12.65 -14.71
N SER A 29 -6.15 -13.03 -13.65
CA SER A 29 -6.62 -14.40 -13.42
C SER A 29 -7.81 -14.43 -12.46
N ARG A 30 -8.57 -15.54 -12.50
CA ARG A 30 -9.65 -15.88 -11.56
C ARG A 30 -9.38 -17.16 -10.76
N ASP A 31 -8.17 -17.70 -10.90
CA ASP A 31 -7.76 -18.91 -10.18
C ASP A 31 -7.56 -18.58 -8.71
N LEU A 32 -7.87 -19.49 -7.80
CA LEU A 32 -7.65 -19.27 -6.36
C LEU A 32 -6.14 -19.10 -6.10
N ASP A 33 -5.36 -20.04 -6.61
CA ASP A 33 -3.91 -20.05 -6.54
C ASP A 33 -3.32 -19.67 -7.90
N VAL A 34 -2.33 -18.77 -7.87
CA VAL A 34 -1.59 -18.37 -9.05
C VAL A 34 -0.16 -18.86 -8.97
N HIS A 35 0.35 -19.38 -10.08
CA HIS A 35 1.76 -19.63 -10.28
C HIS A 35 2.34 -18.52 -11.14
N SER A 36 3.32 -17.81 -10.60
CA SER A 36 3.93 -16.64 -11.27
C SER A 36 4.48 -16.94 -12.67
N ALA A 37 4.89 -18.18 -12.93
CA ALA A 37 5.46 -18.63 -14.20
C ALA A 37 4.42 -18.84 -15.33
N THR A 38 3.17 -19.17 -14.99
CA THR A 38 2.15 -19.59 -15.97
C THR A 38 0.93 -18.67 -16.00
N THR A 39 0.71 -17.92 -14.93
CA THR A 39 -0.42 -17.01 -14.81
C THR A 39 -0.26 -15.86 -15.78
N LYS A 40 -1.34 -15.54 -16.50
CA LYS A 40 -1.39 -14.41 -17.41
C LYS A 40 -1.08 -13.11 -16.67
N GLN A 41 -0.25 -12.27 -17.30
CA GLN A 41 0.14 -10.96 -16.79
C GLN A 41 -0.30 -9.88 -17.78
N ARG A 42 -0.60 -8.69 -17.25
CA ARG A 42 -0.98 -7.51 -18.03
C ARG A 42 -0.10 -6.33 -17.64
N SER A 43 0.55 -5.73 -18.63
CA SER A 43 1.37 -4.53 -18.48
C SER A 43 0.54 -3.25 -18.64
N ASN A 44 1.19 -2.11 -18.40
CA ASN A 44 0.64 -0.75 -18.55
C ASN A 44 -0.55 -0.46 -17.63
N CYS A 45 -0.50 -1.02 -16.41
CA CYS A 45 -1.50 -0.82 -15.37
C CYS A 45 -1.20 0.43 -14.55
N GLY A 46 -2.25 1.05 -14.00
CA GLY A 46 -2.08 2.05 -12.93
C GLY A 46 -2.05 1.42 -11.55
N HIS A 47 -2.96 0.45 -11.30
CA HIS A 47 -3.00 -0.34 -10.07
C HIS A 47 -3.26 -1.80 -10.38
N CYS A 48 -2.78 -2.68 -9.51
CA CYS A 48 -3.19 -4.07 -9.47
C CYS A 48 -4.27 -4.27 -8.40
N VAL A 49 -5.23 -5.13 -8.69
CA VAL A 49 -6.31 -5.51 -7.78
C VAL A 49 -6.15 -6.97 -7.40
N TYR A 50 -6.28 -7.25 -6.11
CA TYR A 50 -6.60 -8.55 -5.55
C TYR A 50 -7.98 -8.46 -4.89
N GLN A 51 -8.92 -9.30 -5.31
CA GLN A 51 -10.26 -9.31 -4.74
C GLN A 51 -10.66 -10.73 -4.37
N GLU A 52 -10.99 -10.96 -3.12
CA GLU A 52 -11.52 -12.23 -2.61
C GLU A 52 -13.03 -12.15 -2.40
N THR A 53 -13.72 -13.26 -2.60
CA THR A 53 -15.12 -13.46 -2.20
C THR A 53 -15.14 -14.49 -1.10
N LEU A 54 -15.76 -14.15 0.02
CA LEU A 54 -15.92 -15.02 1.17
C LEU A 54 -17.33 -15.58 1.26
N MET A 55 -17.42 -16.85 1.63
CA MET A 55 -18.64 -17.54 2.01
C MET A 55 -18.32 -18.35 3.25
N GLU A 56 -19.08 -18.15 4.35
CA GLU A 56 -18.82 -18.83 5.63
C GLU A 56 -17.39 -18.64 6.18
N SER A 57 -16.80 -17.48 5.92
CA SER A 57 -15.40 -17.14 6.25
C SER A 57 -14.33 -17.86 5.42
N GLU A 58 -14.73 -18.66 4.43
CA GLU A 58 -13.83 -19.31 3.49
C GLU A 58 -13.74 -18.52 2.19
N VAL A 59 -12.53 -18.46 1.61
CA VAL A 59 -12.32 -17.82 0.30
C VAL A 59 -12.77 -18.78 -0.79
N VAL A 60 -13.89 -18.45 -1.44
CA VAL A 60 -14.48 -19.27 -2.52
C VAL A 60 -14.11 -18.78 -3.92
N SER A 61 -13.59 -17.55 -4.04
CA SER A 61 -13.15 -16.99 -5.31
C SER A 61 -12.11 -15.90 -5.09
N VAL A 62 -11.13 -15.84 -5.99
CA VAL A 62 -10.15 -14.75 -6.08
C VAL A 62 -10.17 -14.19 -7.49
N MET A 63 -10.13 -12.87 -7.62
CA MET A 63 -10.00 -12.16 -8.88
C MET A 63 -8.81 -11.23 -8.83
N ARG A 64 -7.95 -11.34 -9.84
CA ARG A 64 -6.76 -10.51 -10.04
C ARG A 64 -6.92 -9.74 -11.34
N GLN A 65 -6.78 -8.41 -11.28
CA GLN A 65 -6.96 -7.59 -12.47
C GLN A 65 -6.11 -6.32 -12.45
N CYS A 66 -5.82 -5.84 -13.65
CA CYS A 66 -5.22 -4.55 -13.94
C CYS A 66 -6.32 -3.48 -14.01
N VAL A 67 -6.16 -2.36 -13.31
CA VAL A 67 -7.08 -1.22 -13.39
C VAL A 67 -6.34 0.09 -13.72
N GLY A 68 -7.14 1.13 -14.00
CA GLY A 68 -6.68 2.45 -14.40
C GLY A 68 -5.97 3.23 -13.29
N GLN A 69 -6.09 4.55 -13.29
CA GLN A 69 -5.40 5.42 -12.32
C GLN A 69 -6.06 5.45 -10.94
N GLU A 70 -7.29 5.00 -10.84
CA GLU A 70 -8.07 5.01 -9.61
C GLU A 70 -8.33 3.57 -9.17
N CYS A 71 -8.10 3.32 -7.89
CA CYS A 71 -8.36 2.04 -7.25
C CYS A 71 -8.60 2.28 -5.76
N GLU A 72 -9.76 1.82 -5.28
CA GLU A 72 -10.12 1.92 -3.86
C GLU A 72 -10.17 0.52 -3.26
N SER A 73 -9.46 0.35 -2.15
CA SER A 73 -9.52 -0.86 -1.32
C SER A 73 -10.73 -0.77 -0.41
N TYR A 74 -11.44 -1.89 -0.22
CA TYR A 74 -12.54 -1.98 0.73
C TYR A 74 -12.62 -3.37 1.36
N GLU A 75 -13.15 -3.41 2.57
CA GLU A 75 -13.52 -4.63 3.27
C GLU A 75 -15.04 -4.62 3.44
N ALA A 76 -15.72 -5.48 2.67
CA ALA A 76 -17.18 -5.58 2.66
C ALA A 76 -17.65 -7.00 3.01
N ALA A 77 -16.80 -7.76 3.72
CA ALA A 77 -17.18 -9.03 4.31
C ALA A 77 -17.80 -8.82 5.69
N ALA A 78 -19.04 -9.27 5.89
CA ALA A 78 -19.74 -9.24 7.17
C ALA A 78 -20.23 -10.65 7.53
N GLY A 79 -19.98 -11.09 8.77
CA GLY A 79 -20.37 -12.42 9.24
C GLY A 79 -19.78 -13.58 8.41
N GLY A 80 -18.62 -13.39 7.77
CA GLY A 80 -17.98 -14.39 6.91
C GLY A 80 -18.46 -14.38 5.45
N TYR A 81 -19.33 -13.45 5.06
CA TYR A 81 -19.84 -13.35 3.69
C TYR A 81 -19.54 -12.00 3.08
N GLY A 82 -19.10 -11.99 1.82
CA GLY A 82 -18.97 -10.75 1.06
C GLY A 82 -17.71 -10.72 0.22
N LYS A 83 -17.19 -9.53 -0.03
CA LYS A 83 -16.03 -9.33 -0.90
C LYS A 83 -15.06 -8.37 -0.24
N ASN A 84 -13.77 -8.67 -0.36
CA ASN A 84 -12.70 -7.75 0.02
C ASN A 84 -11.89 -7.42 -1.22
N ARG A 85 -11.63 -6.14 -1.44
CA ARG A 85 -10.84 -5.65 -2.57
C ARG A 85 -9.64 -4.91 -2.02
N ILE A 86 -8.47 -5.21 -2.57
CA ILE A 86 -7.22 -4.60 -2.18
C ILE A 86 -6.47 -4.15 -3.42
N CYS A 87 -6.02 -2.90 -3.41
CA CYS A 87 -5.27 -2.23 -4.47
C CYS A 87 -3.79 -2.10 -4.11
N CYS A 88 -2.90 -2.29 -5.08
CA CYS A 88 -1.46 -2.07 -4.91
C CYS A 88 -0.80 -1.54 -6.18
N THR A 89 0.36 -0.89 -6.04
CA THR A 89 1.03 -0.11 -7.09
C THR A 89 2.42 -0.63 -7.47
N THR A 90 2.75 -1.88 -7.13
CA THR A 90 4.05 -2.50 -7.47
C THR A 90 3.85 -3.66 -8.44
N ASN A 91 4.91 -4.02 -9.16
CA ASN A 91 4.82 -5.10 -10.15
C ASN A 91 4.42 -6.42 -9.49
N LEU A 92 3.40 -7.07 -10.06
CA LEU A 92 2.93 -8.40 -9.68
C LEU A 92 2.57 -8.50 -8.18
N CYS A 93 2.12 -7.39 -7.59
CA CYS A 93 1.80 -7.33 -6.16
C CYS A 93 0.51 -8.07 -5.81
N ASN A 94 -0.41 -8.21 -6.76
CA ASN A 94 -1.70 -8.89 -6.59
C ASN A 94 -1.61 -10.42 -6.68
N GLU A 95 -0.47 -11.03 -6.32
CA GLU A 95 -0.29 -12.48 -6.32
C GLU A 95 -1.14 -13.15 -5.23
N SER A 96 -1.01 -12.68 -4.00
CA SER A 96 -1.70 -13.17 -2.82
C SER A 96 -2.07 -12.01 -1.89
N LYS A 97 -3.00 -12.24 -0.97
CA LYS A 97 -3.40 -11.25 0.05
C LYS A 97 -2.18 -10.75 0.83
N GLU A 98 -1.28 -11.64 1.24
CA GLU A 98 -0.09 -11.32 2.02
C GLU A 98 0.87 -10.43 1.22
N LYS A 99 1.05 -10.70 -0.08
CA LYS A 99 1.96 -9.92 -0.93
C LYS A 99 1.42 -8.52 -1.19
N VAL A 100 0.11 -8.36 -1.30
CA VAL A 100 -0.52 -7.04 -1.42
C VAL A 100 -0.27 -6.21 -0.16
N PHE A 101 -0.24 -6.84 1.02
CA PHE A 101 0.09 -6.19 2.29
C PHE A 101 1.58 -6.15 2.61
N ARG A 102 2.49 -6.68 1.77
CA ARG A 102 3.93 -6.60 2.05
C ARG A 102 4.40 -5.15 1.89
N PRO A 103 4.81 -4.51 2.99
CA PRO A 103 5.39 -3.19 2.89
C PRO A 103 6.86 -3.37 2.51
N GLU A 104 7.19 -3.38 1.22
CA GLU A 104 8.59 -3.14 0.81
C GLU A 104 9.01 -1.67 1.05
N SER A 105 8.14 -0.86 1.67
CA SER A 105 8.47 0.52 2.05
C SER A 105 7.52 1.13 3.11
N PHE A 106 7.02 0.38 4.10
CA PHE A 106 6.32 0.98 5.26
C PHE A 106 6.50 0.15 6.54
N ILE A 107 7.45 0.58 7.36
CA ILE A 107 7.32 0.48 8.81
C ILE A 107 6.08 1.30 9.21
N CYS A 108 5.30 0.76 10.16
CA CYS A 108 4.08 1.28 10.79
C CYS A 108 2.75 0.96 10.11
N ILE A 109 1.93 0.08 10.72
CA ILE A 109 0.74 0.46 11.52
C ILE A 109 0.42 -0.66 12.56
N ARG A 110 1.00 -0.51 13.76
CA ARG A 110 0.42 -0.72 15.12
C ARG A 110 1.60 -0.82 16.08
N LEU A 111 1.83 0.27 16.83
CA LEU A 111 2.98 0.61 17.68
C LEU A 111 4.18 1.24 16.93
N GLN A 112 4.30 2.56 17.13
CA GLN A 112 5.48 3.44 16.98
C GLN A 112 6.24 3.45 15.64
N CYS A 113 6.08 4.55 14.90
CA CYS A 113 7.09 4.99 13.93
C CYS A 113 8.23 5.63 14.69
N ILE A 114 9.39 4.98 14.69
CA ILE A 114 10.65 5.63 14.98
C ILE A 114 11.22 6.10 13.63
N GLU A 115 11.23 7.41 13.44
CA GLU A 115 12.03 8.06 12.40
C GLU A 115 13.50 7.71 12.62
N THR A 116 14.21 7.26 11.58
CA THR A 116 15.46 7.84 11.06
C THR A 116 16.25 6.80 10.27
N LEU A 117 16.39 7.06 8.96
CA LEU A 117 17.53 6.58 8.19
C LEU A 117 18.71 7.50 8.51
N GLY A 118 19.71 7.01 9.23
CA GLY A 118 21.00 7.70 9.32
C GLY A 118 21.69 7.60 10.67
N GLU A 119 22.74 6.80 10.66
CA GLU A 119 23.90 6.85 11.55
C GLU A 119 23.88 6.06 12.86
N LEU A 120 25.04 5.42 13.06
CA LEU A 120 25.57 4.81 14.28
C LEU A 120 25.07 3.41 14.62
N GLN A 121 25.72 2.45 13.94
CA GLN A 121 26.45 1.44 14.69
C GLN A 121 27.04 2.05 15.98
N LYS A 122 26.42 1.77 17.12
CA LYS A 122 27.06 1.39 18.39
C LYS A 122 26.02 1.41 19.52
N LYS A 123 26.09 0.36 20.33
CA LYS A 123 25.57 0.23 21.71
C LYS A 123 24.11 -0.27 21.86
N ALA A 124 23.98 -1.59 21.94
CA ALA A 124 23.13 -2.22 22.96
C ALA A 124 23.57 -1.72 24.37
N PRO A 125 22.71 -1.61 25.41
CA PRO A 125 21.95 -2.76 25.94
C PRO A 125 20.58 -2.48 26.64
N ASN A 126 19.84 -3.56 26.89
CA ASN A 126 18.91 -3.83 28.03
C ASN A 126 17.67 -2.95 28.29
N ALA A 127 16.48 -3.59 28.22
CA ALA A 127 15.41 -3.58 29.26
C ALA A 127 14.17 -4.32 28.72
N SER A 128 13.91 -5.56 29.16
CA SER A 128 12.92 -5.97 30.18
C SER A 128 11.45 -5.70 29.84
N TYR A 129 10.71 -6.81 29.66
CA TYR A 129 9.29 -6.93 29.31
C TYR A 129 8.40 -6.74 30.56
N GLN A 130 7.36 -5.91 30.50
CA GLN A 130 6.24 -5.95 31.47
C GLN A 130 4.89 -5.99 30.73
N ARG A 131 4.13 -7.06 31.02
CA ARG A 131 2.72 -7.26 30.66
C ARG A 131 1.84 -6.39 31.58
N VAL A 132 0.85 -5.70 31.04
CA VAL A 132 -0.26 -5.14 31.83
C VAL A 132 -1.57 -5.66 31.26
N ASN A 133 -2.31 -6.37 32.10
CA ASN A 133 -3.69 -6.78 31.89
C ASN A 133 -4.60 -5.60 32.30
N GLU A 134 -5.66 -5.32 31.54
CA GLU A 134 -6.76 -4.47 32.00
C GLU A 134 -8.05 -5.31 32.05
N GLU A 135 -8.59 -5.48 33.27
CA GLU A 135 -9.97 -5.93 33.52
C GLU A 135 -10.94 -4.76 33.32
N PRO A 136 -12.18 -4.99 32.84
CA PRO A 136 -13.20 -3.95 32.73
C PRO A 136 -14.01 -3.85 34.03
N ASN A 137 -14.20 -2.62 34.50
CA ASN A 137 -14.97 -2.28 35.70
C ASN A 137 -16.25 -1.55 35.28
N LYS A 138 -17.41 -2.22 35.36
CA LYS A 138 -18.66 -1.65 35.90
C LYS A 138 -19.75 -2.69 36.09
#